data_AF-V5HAW9-F1
#
_entry.id   AF-V5HAW9-F1
#
_cell.length_a   1.000
_cell.length_b   1.000
_cell.length_c   1.000
_cell.angle_alpha   90.00
_cell.angle_beta   90.00
_cell.angle_gamma   90.00
#
_symmetry.space_group_name_H-M   'P 1'
#
loop_
_entity.id
_entity.type
_entity.pdbx_description
1 polymer ?
#
loop_
_entity_poly.entity_id
_entity_poly.type
_entity_poly.pdbx_seq_one_letter_code
_entity_poly.pdbx_strand_id
1 'polypeptide(L)'
;MMSYSSLQCLPLTQGSGSYSASCCPIRSDLPLFRFSVAVKRENYPDKENVPSTVPAHTITLLPPISVHNLLPYDLAYAINENQCKGVISPRKNCSLHEVNTEQYVIVNFSLEYFRQCTSLVIPPESGSFTTRLETRDTEGRLLLLHARVA
;
A
#
# COMPACT_ATOMS: atom_id res chain seq x y z
N MET A 1 -27.69 -10.36 16.49
CA MET A 1 -27.67 -10.36 15.02
C MET A 1 -26.22 -10.24 14.58
N MET A 2 -25.57 -11.34 14.19
CA MET A 2 -24.17 -11.32 13.77
C MET A 2 -24.11 -10.77 12.34
N SER A 3 -23.56 -9.57 12.19
CA SER A 3 -23.34 -8.95 10.89
C SER A 3 -22.03 -9.48 10.33
N TYR A 4 -22.11 -10.36 9.33
CA TYR A 4 -20.93 -10.85 8.62
C TYR A 4 -20.61 -9.87 7.48
N SER A 5 -19.44 -9.23 7.52
CA SER A 5 -18.87 -8.59 6.33
C SER A 5 -18.51 -9.66 5.31
N SER A 6 -19.06 -9.59 4.11
CA SER A 6 -18.64 -10.46 3.00
C SER A 6 -17.47 -9.83 2.25
N LEU A 7 -16.48 -10.65 1.88
CA LEU A 7 -15.42 -10.24 0.98
C LEU A 7 -16.01 -10.10 -0.43
N GLN A 8 -16.01 -8.90 -0.98
CA GLN A 8 -16.32 -8.68 -2.40
C GLN A 8 -15.00 -8.70 -3.18
N CYS A 9 -14.65 -9.87 -3.71
CA CYS A 9 -13.54 -10.01 -4.64
C CYS A 9 -14.01 -9.58 -6.03
N LEU A 10 -13.60 -8.40 -6.50
CA LEU A 10 -13.75 -8.01 -7.90
C LEU A 10 -12.56 -8.58 -8.68
N PRO A 11 -12.78 -9.50 -9.64
CA PRO A 11 -11.69 -10.02 -10.46
C PRO A 11 -11.25 -8.96 -11.47
N LEU A 12 -10.02 -8.46 -11.35
CA LEU A 12 -9.33 -7.75 -12.43
C LEU A 12 -8.61 -8.79 -13.31
N THR A 13 -9.06 -8.94 -14.55
CA THR A 13 -8.31 -9.55 -15.67
C THR A 13 -6.97 -8.82 -15.85
N GLN A 14 -5.79 -9.39 -16.09
CA GLN A 14 -5.28 -10.71 -16.48
C GLN A 14 -3.79 -10.77 -16.07
N GLY A 15 -3.26 -11.98 -15.85
CA GLY A 15 -1.81 -12.27 -15.94
C GLY A 15 -1.09 -12.43 -14.58
N SER A 16 -0.78 -13.68 -14.24
CA SER A 16 0.04 -14.11 -13.09
C SER A 16 -0.44 -13.72 -11.68
N GLY A 17 -1.13 -14.65 -11.02
CA GLY A 17 -1.02 -14.91 -9.57
C GLY A 17 -1.48 -13.86 -8.55
N SER A 18 -1.71 -12.59 -8.92
CA SER A 18 -2.15 -11.56 -7.98
C SER A 18 -3.33 -10.73 -8.49
N TYR A 19 -4.19 -10.29 -7.57
CA TYR A 19 -5.34 -9.42 -7.86
C TYR A 19 -5.67 -8.49 -6.69
N SER A 20 -6.25 -7.32 -6.97
CA SER A 20 -6.73 -6.37 -5.96
C SER A 20 -8.10 -6.79 -5.43
N ALA A 21 -8.35 -6.59 -4.14
CA ALA A 21 -9.61 -6.91 -3.49
C ALA A 21 -9.96 -5.87 -2.41
N SER A 22 -11.25 -5.77 -2.09
CA SER A 22 -11.76 -4.86 -1.06
C SER A 22 -12.80 -5.53 -0.17
N CYS A 23 -12.84 -5.13 1.09
CA CYS A 23 -13.84 -5.56 2.06
C CYS A 23 -14.61 -4.35 2.59
N CYS A 24 -15.94 -4.46 2.58
CA CYS A 24 -16.81 -3.49 3.23
C CYS A 24 -16.77 -3.68 4.75
N PRO A 25 -16.49 -2.63 5.53
CA PRO A 25 -16.51 -2.72 6.98
C PRO A 25 -17.93 -3.02 7.50
N ILE A 26 -18.01 -3.69 8.66
CA ILE A 26 -19.30 -4.01 9.31
C ILE A 26 -20.09 -2.73 9.60
N ARG A 27 -19.38 -1.64 9.92
CA ARG A 27 -19.97 -0.32 10.09
C ARG A 27 -19.71 0.52 8.84
N SER A 28 -20.77 1.06 8.26
CA SER A 28 -20.71 1.85 7.02
C SER A 28 -20.01 3.20 7.16
N ASP A 29 -19.71 3.65 8.38
CA ASP A 29 -18.99 4.90 8.66
C ASP A 29 -17.46 4.74 8.58
N LEU A 30 -16.97 3.52 8.44
CA LEU A 30 -15.54 3.23 8.31
C LEU A 30 -15.12 3.15 6.84
N PRO A 31 -13.85 3.44 6.52
CA PRO A 31 -13.34 3.33 5.17
C PRO A 31 -13.25 1.86 4.70
N LEU A 32 -13.34 1.66 3.38
CA LEU A 32 -13.11 0.37 2.72
C LEU A 32 -11.71 -0.15 2.99
N PHE A 33 -11.62 -1.41 3.39
CA PHE A 33 -10.34 -2.09 3.58
C PHE A 33 -9.89 -2.76 2.28
N ARG A 34 -8.82 -2.23 1.67
CA ARG A 34 -8.26 -2.73 0.40
C ARG A 34 -6.99 -3.53 0.64
N PHE A 35 -6.76 -4.54 -0.20
CA PHE A 35 -5.59 -5.41 -0.15
C PHE A 35 -5.33 -6.05 -1.52
N SER A 36 -4.09 -6.41 -1.78
CA SER A 36 -3.69 -7.27 -2.89
C SER A 36 -3.60 -8.70 -2.41
N VAL A 37 -4.12 -9.64 -3.21
CA VAL A 37 -4.04 -11.07 -2.96
C VAL A 37 -2.98 -11.64 -3.87
N ALA A 38 -2.02 -12.39 -3.33
CA ALA A 38 -1.08 -13.19 -4.10
C ALA A 38 -1.34 -14.67 -3.79
N VAL A 39 -1.50 -15.49 -4.83
CA VAL A 39 -1.74 -16.93 -4.70
C VAL A 39 -0.55 -17.68 -5.28
N LYS A 40 0.16 -18.40 -4.42
CA LYS A 40 1.27 -19.27 -4.81
C LYS A 40 0.84 -20.72 -4.65
N ARG A 41 0.92 -21.51 -5.73
CA ARG A 41 0.79 -22.96 -5.65
C ARG A 41 2.09 -23.53 -5.09
N GLU A 42 1.99 -24.29 -4.02
CA GLU A 42 3.12 -25.00 -3.44
C GLU A 42 3.44 -26.26 -4.25
N ASN A 43 4.69 -26.69 -4.22
CA ASN A 43 5.15 -27.90 -4.90
C ASN A 43 4.66 -29.15 -4.16
N TYR A 44 3.35 -29.41 -4.28
CA TYR A 44 2.71 -30.61 -3.76
C TYR A 44 2.99 -31.79 -4.71
N PRO A 45 3.33 -32.99 -4.19
CA PRO A 45 3.49 -34.18 -5.03
C PRO A 45 2.21 -34.50 -5.81
N ASP A 46 2.38 -35.13 -6.97
CA ASP A 46 1.27 -35.49 -7.85
C ASP A 46 0.26 -36.41 -7.14
N LYS A 47 -1.00 -36.26 -7.55
CA LYS A 47 -2.23 -36.72 -6.86
C LYS A 47 -2.34 -38.22 -6.56
N GLU A 48 -1.35 -39.03 -6.93
CA GLU A 48 -1.42 -40.49 -6.83
C GLU A 48 -1.37 -41.02 -5.38
N ASN A 49 -0.86 -40.23 -4.41
CA ASN A 49 -0.74 -40.65 -3.01
C ASN A 49 -1.21 -39.62 -1.97
N VAL A 50 -1.87 -38.54 -2.38
CA VAL A 50 -2.30 -37.47 -1.46
C VAL A 50 -3.82 -37.31 -1.50
N PRO A 51 -4.51 -37.28 -0.34
CA PRO A 51 -5.93 -36.92 -0.28
C PRO A 51 -6.19 -35.58 -0.98
N SER A 52 -7.26 -35.49 -1.78
CA SER A 52 -7.66 -34.26 -2.50
C SER A 52 -8.03 -33.08 -1.59
N THR A 53 -7.94 -33.26 -0.26
CA THR A 53 -8.33 -32.32 0.78
C THR A 53 -7.16 -31.48 1.31
N VAL A 54 -5.92 -31.73 0.87
CA VAL A 54 -4.77 -31.02 1.43
C VAL A 54 -4.56 -29.67 0.73
N PRO A 55 -4.55 -28.54 1.46
CA PRO A 55 -4.34 -27.23 0.86
C PRO A 55 -2.95 -27.15 0.23
N ALA A 56 -2.92 -26.94 -1.09
CA ALA A 56 -1.69 -26.84 -1.89
C ALA A 56 -1.34 -25.40 -2.30
N HIS A 57 -1.96 -24.40 -1.68
CA HIS A 57 -1.75 -22.98 -2.02
C HIS A 57 -1.43 -22.16 -0.77
N THR A 58 -0.46 -21.28 -0.91
CA THR A 58 -0.23 -20.16 0.02
C THR A 58 -0.93 -18.94 -0.55
N ILE A 59 -1.88 -18.38 0.21
CA ILE A 59 -2.56 -17.13 -0.13
C ILE A 59 -1.98 -16.04 0.79
N THR A 60 -1.40 -15.01 0.19
CA THR A 60 -0.83 -13.86 0.90
C THR A 60 -1.68 -12.64 0.65
N LEU A 61 -2.08 -11.95 1.72
CA LEU A 61 -2.77 -10.67 1.66
C LEU A 61 -1.75 -9.57 1.94
N LEU A 62 -1.59 -8.66 0.99
CA LEU A 62 -0.65 -7.53 1.05
C LEU A 62 -1.44 -6.21 1.07
N PRO A 63 -0.94 -5.16 1.75
CA PRO A 63 -1.52 -3.83 1.58
C PRO A 63 -1.35 -3.35 0.13
N PRO A 64 -2.28 -2.52 -0.38
CA PRO A 64 -2.14 -1.94 -1.71
C PRO A 64 -0.96 -0.95 -1.78
N ILE A 65 -0.64 -0.27 -0.67
CA ILE A 65 0.53 0.60 -0.55
C ILE A 65 1.24 0.34 0.78
N SER A 66 2.56 0.22 0.72
CA SER A 66 3.44 0.26 1.89
C SER A 66 4.42 1.41 1.75
N VAL A 67 4.53 2.25 2.78
CA VAL A 67 5.50 3.36 2.81
C VAL A 67 6.64 2.97 3.74
N HIS A 68 7.86 3.00 3.23
CA HIS A 68 9.07 2.68 3.99
C HIS A 68 9.88 3.95 4.25
N ASN A 69 9.96 4.36 5.52
CA ASN A 69 10.81 5.46 5.93
C ASN A 69 12.24 4.95 6.13
N LEU A 70 13.12 5.24 5.19
CA LEU A 70 14.54 4.89 5.27
C LEU A 70 15.39 5.99 5.93
N LEU A 71 14.76 7.09 6.33
CA LEU A 71 15.43 8.22 6.95
C LEU A 71 15.70 7.95 8.45
N PRO A 72 16.69 8.64 9.04
CA PRO A 72 16.95 8.58 10.47
C PRO A 72 16.02 9.49 11.31
N TYR A 73 14.95 10.03 10.73
CA TYR A 73 13.99 10.95 11.36
C TYR A 73 12.56 10.49 11.15
N ASP A 74 11.64 10.96 12.01
CA ASP A 74 10.21 10.77 11.83
C ASP A 74 9.74 11.42 10.51
N LEU A 75 9.00 10.67 9.70
CA LEU A 75 8.45 11.11 8.42
C LEU A 75 6.93 11.20 8.51
N ALA A 76 6.39 12.41 8.48
CA ALA A 76 4.95 12.63 8.39
C ALA A 76 4.50 12.49 6.93
N TYR A 77 3.32 11.90 6.73
CA TYR A 77 2.71 11.75 5.41
C TYR A 77 1.22 12.10 5.45
N ALA A 78 0.72 12.57 4.31
CA ALA A 78 -0.71 12.74 4.04
C ALA A 78 -1.00 12.36 2.58
N ILE A 79 -2.05 11.58 2.36
CA ILE A 79 -2.42 11.06 1.04
C ILE A 79 -3.79 11.60 0.64
N ASN A 80 -3.93 11.98 -0.63
CA ASN A 80 -5.19 12.38 -1.29
C ASN A 80 -6.10 13.22 -0.37
N GLU A 81 -5.73 14.47 -0.14
CA GLU A 81 -6.49 15.43 0.68
C GLU A 81 -6.79 14.96 2.13
N ASN A 82 -5.82 14.27 2.76
CA ASN A 82 -5.91 13.71 4.11
C ASN A 82 -6.89 12.53 4.24
N GLN A 83 -7.19 11.81 3.16
CA GLN A 83 -7.87 10.52 3.25
C GLN A 83 -7.16 9.59 4.25
N CYS A 84 -5.82 9.60 4.24
CA CYS A 84 -4.98 8.92 5.21
C CYS A 84 -3.79 9.81 5.57
N LYS A 85 -3.43 9.86 6.86
CA LYS A 85 -2.26 10.61 7.34
C LYS A 85 -1.65 9.94 8.57
N GLY A 86 -0.37 10.18 8.79
CA GLY A 86 0.33 9.66 9.96
C GLY A 86 1.79 10.06 10.02
N VAL A 87 2.50 9.46 10.97
CA VAL A 87 3.94 9.63 11.15
C VAL A 87 4.60 8.24 11.14
N ILE A 88 5.66 8.08 10.37
CA ILE A 88 6.44 6.84 10.27
C ILE A 88 7.77 7.07 10.97
N SER A 89 8.02 6.32 12.03
CA SER A 89 9.27 6.42 12.78
C SER A 89 10.51 6.07 11.95
N PRO A 90 11.72 6.49 12.38
CA PRO A 90 12.96 6.20 11.68
C PRO A 90 13.10 4.72 11.38
N ARG A 91 13.46 4.38 10.12
CA ARG A 91 13.70 3.00 9.68
C ARG A 91 12.50 2.06 9.87
N LYS A 92 11.27 2.61 9.94
CA LYS A 92 10.02 1.84 10.01
C LYS A 92 9.21 1.99 8.72
N ASN A 93 8.13 1.22 8.65
CA ASN A 93 7.20 1.23 7.54
C ASN A 93 5.76 1.24 8.06
N CYS A 94 4.84 1.70 7.23
CA CYS A 94 3.41 1.58 7.47
C CYS A 94 2.71 0.95 6.26
N SER A 95 1.61 0.27 6.54
CA SER A 95 0.74 -0.37 5.54
C SER A 95 -0.55 0.43 5.43
N LEU A 96 -0.97 0.76 4.21
CA LEU A 96 -2.11 1.64 3.95
C LEU A 96 -3.18 0.87 3.19
N HIS A 97 -4.34 0.67 3.82
CA HIS A 97 -5.44 -0.13 3.27
C HIS A 97 -6.61 0.73 2.74
N GLU A 98 -6.60 2.03 3.00
CA GLU A 98 -7.71 2.93 2.66
C GLU A 98 -7.53 3.58 1.29
N VAL A 99 -6.34 3.45 0.69
CA VAL A 99 -5.96 4.13 -0.55
C VAL A 99 -6.44 3.35 -1.77
N ASN A 100 -7.10 4.05 -2.69
CA ASN A 100 -7.48 3.50 -3.98
C ASN A 100 -6.36 3.69 -5.01
N THR A 101 -5.72 2.61 -5.44
CA THR A 101 -4.63 2.62 -6.44
C THR A 101 -5.12 2.63 -7.89
N GLU A 102 -6.42 2.50 -8.12
CA GLU A 102 -7.05 2.67 -9.45
C GLU A 102 -7.19 4.15 -9.85
N GLN A 103 -6.83 5.06 -8.93
CA GLN A 103 -6.83 6.51 -9.12
C GLN A 103 -5.42 7.04 -8.86
N TYR A 104 -5.21 8.32 -9.17
CA TYR A 104 -3.97 9.00 -8.79
C TYR A 104 -3.78 8.97 -7.28
N VAL A 105 -2.57 8.62 -6.86
CA VAL A 105 -2.14 8.69 -5.45
C VAL A 105 -1.15 9.83 -5.31
N ILE A 106 -1.56 10.86 -4.59
CA ILE A 106 -0.76 12.04 -4.27
C ILE A 106 -0.34 11.94 -2.82
N VAL A 107 0.96 11.78 -2.58
CA VAL A 107 1.55 11.68 -1.25
C VAL A 107 2.32 12.96 -0.95
N ASN A 108 1.93 13.62 0.13
CA ASN A 108 2.63 14.76 0.69
C ASN A 108 3.45 14.28 1.88
N PHE A 109 4.71 14.68 1.94
CA PHE A 109 5.61 14.37 3.04
C PHE A 109 6.04 15.63 3.78
N SER A 110 6.29 15.50 5.08
CA SER A 110 6.95 16.55 5.86
C SER A 110 7.81 15.96 6.96
N LEU A 111 8.82 16.72 7.36
CA LEU A 111 9.71 16.44 8.49
C LEU A 111 9.63 17.64 9.44
N GLU A 112 10.08 17.49 10.69
CA GLU A 112 9.97 18.52 11.74
C GLU A 112 10.44 19.93 11.29
N TYR A 113 11.62 19.99 10.68
CA TYR A 113 12.22 21.24 10.18
C TYR A 113 11.98 21.50 8.69
N PHE A 114 11.29 20.60 8.00
CA PHE A 114 11.04 20.66 6.56
C PHE A 114 9.54 20.48 6.31
N ARG A 115 8.79 21.57 6.46
CA ARG A 115 7.31 21.52 6.54
C ARG A 115 6.60 21.44 5.19
N GLN A 116 7.29 21.74 4.09
CA GLN A 116 6.71 21.69 2.74
C GLN A 116 7.64 20.95 1.81
N CYS A 117 7.19 19.80 1.32
CA CYS A 117 7.87 18.98 0.33
C CYS A 117 7.04 18.94 -0.95
N THR A 118 7.69 18.86 -2.11
CA THR A 118 6.98 18.59 -3.37
C THR A 118 6.24 17.25 -3.26
N SER A 119 5.01 17.19 -3.74
CA SER A 119 4.19 15.99 -3.68
C SER A 119 4.75 14.87 -4.57
N LEU A 120 4.73 13.63 -4.07
CA LEU A 120 4.93 12.45 -4.88
C LEU A 120 3.61 12.08 -5.55
N VAL A 121 3.58 12.07 -6.88
CA VAL A 121 2.39 11.71 -7.66
C VAL A 121 2.61 10.34 -8.31
N ILE A 122 1.72 9.40 -8.03
CA ILE A 122 1.72 8.05 -8.59
C ILE A 122 0.45 7.89 -9.43
N PRO A 123 0.56 7.90 -10.78
CA PRO A 123 -0.56 7.58 -11.67
C PRO A 123 -1.11 6.17 -11.45
N PRO A 124 -2.37 5.89 -11.80
CA PRO A 124 -2.89 4.52 -11.82
C PRO A 124 -2.06 3.65 -12.79
N GLU A 125 -1.95 2.35 -12.48
CA GLU A 125 -1.20 1.37 -13.27
C GLU A 125 0.29 1.72 -13.47
N SER A 126 0.85 2.56 -12.59
CA SER A 126 2.28 2.90 -12.63
C SER A 126 3.16 1.68 -12.38
N GLY A 127 4.17 1.50 -13.24
CA GLY A 127 5.30 0.62 -12.95
C GLY A 127 6.29 1.22 -11.96
N SER A 128 7.42 0.55 -11.75
CA SER A 128 8.46 1.05 -10.86
C SER A 128 9.15 2.30 -11.43
N PHE A 129 9.35 3.33 -10.59
CA PHE A 129 10.10 4.52 -10.96
C PHE A 129 10.82 5.14 -9.75
N THR A 130 11.73 6.07 -10.02
CA THR A 130 12.41 6.87 -8.99
C THR A 130 12.22 8.34 -9.30
N THR A 131 11.98 9.15 -8.28
CA THR A 131 11.85 10.60 -8.41
C THR A 131 12.56 11.31 -7.25
N ARG A 132 12.77 12.61 -7.41
CA ARG A 132 13.33 13.48 -6.38
C ARG A 132 12.22 14.37 -5.83
N LEU A 133 12.17 14.46 -4.52
CA LEU A 133 11.29 15.39 -3.82
C LEU A 133 12.13 16.51 -3.22
N GLU A 134 11.70 17.74 -3.43
CA GLU A 134 12.38 18.92 -2.94
C GLU A 134 11.67 19.45 -1.69
N THR A 135 12.43 19.74 -0.66
CA THR A 135 11.93 20.44 0.52
C THR A 135 12.96 21.44 1.03
N ARG A 136 12.49 22.48 1.72
CA ARG A 136 13.35 23.54 2.26
C ARG A 136 13.10 23.69 3.75
N ASP A 137 14.16 23.97 4.48
CA ASP A 137 14.01 24.32 5.88
C ASP A 137 13.61 25.79 6.06
N THR A 138 13.54 26.24 7.31
CA THR A 138 13.21 27.61 7.68
C THR A 138 14.23 28.65 7.21
N GLU A 139 15.46 28.23 6.89
CA GLU A 139 16.52 29.09 6.34
C GLU A 139 16.56 29.05 4.80
N GLY A 140 15.65 28.31 4.16
CA GLY A 140 15.57 28.16 2.71
C GLY A 140 16.58 27.16 2.12
N ARG A 141 17.33 26.44 2.97
CA ARG A 141 18.32 25.45 2.53
C ARG A 141 17.60 24.25 1.94
N LEU A 142 18.03 23.83 0.75
CA LEU A 142 17.40 22.75 0.00
C LEU A 142 17.83 21.38 0.54
N LEU A 143 16.85 20.52 0.78
CA LEU A 143 17.02 19.08 0.97
C LEU A 143 16.34 18.34 -0.18
N LEU A 144 17.09 17.47 -0.85
CA LEU A 144 16.60 16.59 -1.89
C LEU A 144 16.41 15.18 -1.33
N LEU A 145 15.18 14.69 -1.36
CA LEU A 145 14.83 13.33 -0.99
C LEU A 145 14.69 12.47 -2.25
N HIS A 146 15.21 11.25 -2.20
CA HIS A 146 15.00 10.28 -3.28
C HIS A 146 13.86 9.33 -2.89
N ALA A 147 12.81 9.31 -3.69
CA ALA A 147 11.68 8.40 -3.54
C ALA A 147 11.73 7.34 -4.63
N ARG A 148 11.56 6.07 -4.24
CA ARG A 148 11.42 4.94 -5.16
C ARG A 148 10.03 4.34 -5.00
N VAL A 149 9.32 4.23 -6.12
CA VAL A 149 8.08 3.48 -6.27
C VAL A 149 8.44 2.16 -6.96
N ALA A 150 8.03 1.04 -6.40
CA ALA A 150 8.41 -0.30 -6.85
C ALA A 150 7.21 -1.24 -6.82
#